data_AF-A0A2B6GV59-F1
#
_entry.id   AF-A0A2B6GV59-F1
#
_cell.length_a   1.000
_cell.length_b   1.000
_cell.length_c   1.000
_cell.angle_alpha   90.00
_cell.angle_beta   90.00
_cell.angle_gamma   90.00
#
_symmetry.space_group_name_H-M   'P 1'
#
loop_
_entity.id
_entity.type
_entity.pdbx_description
1 polymer ?
#
loop_
_entity_poly.entity_id
_entity_poly.type
_entity_poly.pdbx_seq_one_letter_code
_entity_poly.pdbx_strand_id
1 'polypeptide(L)'
;MMNDYRRTKTTVSLINYHFVFCPRYRRKIFLNTKVEERFKELVQEICNELDIVIVAMECDKDHVHLFLNTLPTLSPADTMAKIKGVTSKKLREEFPHLQHLPSLWTRSYFVSTAGNVLSETIKHYVESQKTRG
;
A
#
# COMPACT_ATOMS: atom_id res chain seq x y z
N MET A 1 -21.33 1.72 8.17
CA MET A 1 -20.30 0.73 7.80
C MET A 1 -19.42 0.52 9.03
N MET A 2 -19.29 -0.72 9.47
CA MET A 2 -18.58 -1.09 10.70
C MET A 2 -17.09 -0.84 10.46
N ASN A 3 -16.48 0.09 11.21
CA ASN A 3 -15.03 0.30 11.19
C ASN A 3 -14.38 -0.90 11.90
N ASP A 4 -14.14 -1.98 11.17
CA ASP A 4 -13.54 -3.19 11.74
C ASP A 4 -12.06 -2.93 12.03
N TYR A 5 -11.77 -2.66 13.30
CA TYR A 5 -10.40 -2.62 13.78
C TYR A 5 -9.72 -3.95 13.50
N ARG A 6 -8.51 -3.87 12.96
CA ARG A 6 -7.61 -5.01 12.81
C ARG A 6 -7.06 -5.41 14.17
N ARG A 7 -7.14 -6.70 14.49
CA ARG A 7 -6.69 -7.25 15.79
C ARG A 7 -5.56 -8.24 15.58
N THR A 8 -4.53 -8.14 16.41
CA THR A 8 -3.50 -9.17 16.60
C THR A 8 -3.55 -9.67 18.05
N LYS A 9 -2.62 -10.53 18.46
CA LYS A 9 -2.50 -10.98 19.85
C LYS A 9 -2.30 -9.81 20.84
N THR A 10 -1.64 -8.74 20.40
CA THR A 10 -1.21 -7.64 21.28
C THR A 10 -1.69 -6.27 20.84
N THR A 11 -2.30 -6.14 19.65
CA THR A 11 -2.70 -4.83 19.10
C THR A 11 -4.13 -4.83 18.58
N VAL A 12 -4.77 -3.67 18.69
CA VAL A 12 -6.02 -3.32 18.02
C VAL A 12 -5.74 -2.02 17.27
N SER A 13 -5.93 -1.99 15.95
CA SER A 13 -5.47 -0.89 15.10
C SER A 13 -6.39 -0.65 13.92
N LEU A 14 -6.46 0.61 13.48
CA LEU A 14 -7.12 1.02 12.24
C LEU A 14 -6.20 2.03 11.57
N ILE A 15 -5.34 1.53 10.70
CA ILE A 15 -4.32 2.33 10.02
C ILE A 15 -4.54 2.12 8.53
N ASN A 16 -5.10 3.13 7.87
CA ASN A 16 -5.20 3.15 6.42
C ASN A 16 -4.35 4.26 5.85
N TYR A 17 -3.60 3.94 4.82
CA TYR A 17 -2.78 4.87 4.07
C TYR A 17 -3.23 4.93 2.62
N HIS A 18 -3.36 6.14 2.10
CA HIS A 18 -3.45 6.41 0.68
C HIS A 18 -2.08 6.83 0.16
N PHE A 19 -1.48 5.96 -0.65
CA PHE A 19 -0.21 6.20 -1.33
C PHE A 19 -0.41 6.58 -2.78
N VAL A 20 0.42 7.50 -3.26
CA VAL A 20 0.56 7.80 -4.70
C VAL A 20 2.03 7.88 -5.08
N PHE A 21 2.41 7.24 -6.17
CA PHE A 21 3.76 7.33 -6.72
C PHE A 21 3.77 7.12 -8.23
N CYS A 22 4.87 7.51 -8.88
CA CYS A 22 4.96 7.56 -10.34
C CYS A 22 6.18 6.80 -10.86
N PRO A 23 6.11 6.25 -12.08
CA PRO A 23 7.29 5.85 -12.83
C PRO A 23 8.26 7.02 -12.98
N ARG A 24 9.55 6.71 -13.06
CA ARG A 24 10.59 7.70 -13.29
C ARG A 24 10.32 8.43 -14.61
N TYR A 25 10.42 9.77 -14.57
CA TYR A 25 10.06 10.67 -15.67
C TYR A 25 8.59 10.58 -16.11
N ARG A 26 7.68 10.08 -15.26
CA ARG A 26 6.25 9.88 -15.56
C ARG A 26 6.01 9.12 -16.86
N ARG A 27 6.87 8.13 -17.14
CA ARG A 27 6.72 7.24 -18.30
C ARG A 27 5.39 6.53 -18.21
N LYS A 28 4.68 6.47 -19.34
CA LYS A 28 3.33 5.89 -19.41
C LYS A 28 3.33 4.35 -19.50
N ILE A 29 4.01 3.69 -18.55
CA ILE A 29 4.29 2.26 -18.61
C ILE A 29 3.03 1.40 -18.56
N PHE A 30 1.97 1.90 -17.93
CA PHE A 30 0.69 1.20 -17.78
C PHE A 30 -0.21 1.29 -19.02
N LEU A 31 0.20 1.99 -20.09
CA LEU A 31 -0.45 1.82 -21.40
C LEU A 31 -0.23 0.41 -21.96
N ASN A 32 0.77 -0.32 -21.46
CA ASN A 32 0.91 -1.75 -21.71
C ASN A 32 0.18 -2.53 -20.61
N THR A 33 -0.97 -3.11 -20.96
CA THR A 33 -1.83 -3.82 -20.00
C THR A 33 -1.12 -4.98 -19.30
N LYS A 34 -0.18 -5.66 -19.98
CA LYS A 34 0.62 -6.73 -19.37
C LYS A 34 1.52 -6.23 -18.22
N VAL A 35 2.03 -5.01 -18.33
CA VAL A 35 2.83 -4.38 -17.26
C VAL A 35 1.93 -4.02 -16.08
N GLU A 36 0.73 -3.53 -16.35
CA GLU A 36 -0.25 -3.20 -15.31
C GLU A 36 -0.73 -4.43 -14.54
N GLU A 37 -1.17 -5.47 -15.26
CA GLU A 37 -1.60 -6.75 -14.69
C GLU A 37 -0.50 -7.33 -13.80
N ARG A 38 0.73 -7.40 -14.33
CA ARG A 38 1.85 -7.96 -13.57
C ARG A 38 2.24 -7.11 -12.37
N PHE A 39 2.16 -5.79 -12.49
CA PHE A 39 2.37 -4.90 -11.34
C PHE A 39 1.34 -5.16 -10.24
N LYS A 40 0.05 -5.26 -10.59
CA LYS A 40 -1.04 -5.54 -9.64
C LYS A 40 -0.86 -6.88 -8.95
N GLU A 41 -0.46 -7.93 -9.68
CA GLU A 41 -0.11 -9.24 -9.10
C GLU A 41 1.04 -9.14 -8.08
N LEU A 42 2.14 -8.49 -8.45
CA LEU A 42 3.30 -8.31 -7.56
C LEU A 42 2.92 -7.53 -6.29
N VAL A 43 2.09 -6.49 -6.40
CA VAL A 43 1.62 -5.75 -5.22
C VAL A 43 0.76 -6.65 -4.33
N GLN A 44 -0.09 -7.49 -4.90
CA GLN A 44 -0.89 -8.46 -4.15
C GLN A 44 -0.01 -9.48 -3.42
N GLU A 45 1.00 -10.03 -4.10
CA GLU A 45 1.98 -10.96 -3.51
C GLU A 45 2.70 -10.31 -2.31
N ILE A 46 3.21 -9.08 -2.48
CA ILE A 46 3.92 -8.33 -1.42
C ILE A 46 3.00 -8.02 -0.24
N CYS A 47 1.77 -7.59 -0.51
CA CYS A 47 0.82 -7.26 0.55
C CYS A 47 0.42 -8.50 1.34
N ASN A 48 0.23 -9.65 0.67
CA ASN A 48 -0.04 -10.92 1.35
C ASN A 48 1.15 -11.35 2.24
N GLU A 49 2.40 -11.21 1.76
CA GLU A 49 3.61 -11.52 2.55
C GLU A 49 3.71 -10.64 3.81
N LEU A 50 3.32 -9.36 3.70
CA LEU A 50 3.42 -8.38 4.78
C LEU A 50 2.15 -8.27 5.64
N ASP A 51 1.15 -9.11 5.38
CA ASP A 51 -0.15 -9.08 6.04
C ASP A 51 -0.83 -7.69 5.92
N ILE A 52 -0.65 -7.03 4.78
CA ILE A 52 -1.30 -5.77 4.39
C ILE A 52 -2.58 -6.09 3.62
N VAL A 53 -3.68 -5.43 3.97
CA VAL A 53 -4.93 -5.54 3.21
C VAL A 53 -4.99 -4.42 2.17
N ILE A 54 -5.13 -4.81 0.91
CA ILE A 54 -5.37 -3.86 -0.20
C ILE A 54 -6.86 -3.53 -0.20
N VAL A 55 -7.20 -2.29 0.16
CA VAL A 55 -8.60 -1.80 0.14
C VAL A 55 -8.98 -1.37 -1.27
N ALA A 56 -8.07 -0.69 -1.97
CA ALA A 56 -8.19 -0.35 -3.38
C ALA A 56 -6.81 -0.19 -4.02
N MET A 57 -6.72 -0.51 -5.31
CA MET A 57 -5.49 -0.36 -6.09
C MET A 57 -5.84 0.01 -7.51
N GLU A 58 -5.37 1.17 -7.97
CA GLU A 58 -5.58 1.63 -9.34
C GLU A 58 -4.29 2.14 -9.97
N CYS A 59 -4.15 1.91 -11.27
CA CYS A 59 -3.03 2.36 -12.07
C CYS A 59 -3.58 3.30 -13.15
N ASP A 60 -3.18 4.57 -13.11
CA ASP A 60 -3.34 5.47 -14.25
C ASP A 60 -2.14 5.28 -15.18
N LYS A 61 -2.17 5.89 -16.37
CA LYS A 61 -1.10 5.83 -17.36
C LYS A 61 0.29 6.13 -16.77
N ASP A 62 0.40 7.11 -15.86
CA ASP A 62 1.68 7.63 -15.35
C ASP A 62 1.82 7.66 -13.82
N HIS A 63 0.89 7.07 -13.07
CA HIS A 63 0.97 7.00 -11.61
C HIS A 63 0.08 5.88 -11.03
N VAL A 64 0.35 5.50 -9.79
CA VAL A 64 -0.37 4.44 -9.06
C VAL A 64 -1.01 5.02 -7.82
N HIS A 65 -2.25 4.63 -7.55
CA HIS A 65 -2.95 4.83 -6.29
C HIS A 65 -3.05 3.51 -5.54
N LEU A 66 -2.56 3.48 -4.30
CA LEU A 66 -2.75 2.35 -3.39
C LEU A 66 -3.47 2.83 -2.13
N PHE A 67 -4.58 2.18 -1.80
CA PHE A 67 -5.26 2.37 -0.53
C PHE A 67 -5.10 1.11 0.30
N LEU A 68 -4.27 1.18 1.35
CA LEU A 68 -3.77 0.02 2.09
C LEU A 68 -4.14 0.13 3.56
N ASN A 69 -4.62 -0.96 4.15
CA ASN A 69 -4.75 -1.13 5.60
C ASN A 69 -3.55 -1.93 6.11
N THR A 70 -2.72 -1.32 6.95
CA THR A 70 -1.43 -1.88 7.38
C THR A 70 -1.42 -2.22 8.87
N LEU A 71 -0.50 -3.11 9.26
CA LEU A 71 -0.19 -3.34 10.67
C LEU A 71 0.59 -2.15 11.28
N PRO A 72 0.47 -1.90 12.59
CA PRO A 72 1.20 -0.82 13.27
C PRO A 72 2.71 -1.04 13.32
N THR A 73 3.18 -2.27 13.06
CA THR A 73 4.60 -2.62 12.98
C THR A 73 5.25 -2.20 11.67
N LEU A 74 4.47 -1.82 10.66
CA LEU A 74 4.95 -1.40 9.34
C LEU A 74 4.81 0.11 9.19
N SER A 75 5.94 0.80 9.02
CA SER A 75 5.91 2.22 8.73
C SER A 75 5.46 2.49 7.27
N PRO A 76 4.95 3.69 6.97
CA PRO A 76 4.67 4.08 5.58
C PRO A 76 5.90 3.97 4.68
N ALA A 77 7.08 4.32 5.21
CA ALA A 77 8.33 4.28 4.46
C ALA A 77 8.75 2.85 4.13
N ASP A 78 8.65 1.92 5.09
CA ASP A 78 9.00 0.51 4.88
C ASP A 78 8.04 -0.14 3.86
N THR A 79 6.74 0.15 3.98
CA THR A 79 5.71 -0.31 3.05
C THR A 79 6.05 0.11 1.62
N MET A 80 6.34 1.40 1.42
CA MET A 80 6.69 1.92 0.10
C MET A 80 8.05 1.44 -0.40
N ALA A 81 9.03 1.24 0.48
CA ALA A 81 10.33 0.70 0.12
C ALA A 81 10.19 -0.74 -0.42
N LYS A 82 9.42 -1.59 0.25
CA LYS A 82 9.17 -2.97 -0.21
C LYS A 82 8.41 -2.98 -1.53
N ILE A 83 7.27 -2.28 -1.61
CA ILE A 83 6.43 -2.25 -2.82
C ILE A 83 7.22 -1.75 -4.02
N LYS A 84 7.83 -0.55 -3.93
CA LYS A 84 8.57 0.04 -5.06
C LYS A 84 9.84 -0.76 -5.37
N GLY A 85 10.54 -1.28 -4.37
CA GLY A 85 11.78 -2.04 -4.56
C GLY A 85 11.55 -3.33 -5.34
N VAL A 86 10.63 -4.18 -4.86
CA VAL A 86 10.35 -5.49 -5.46
C VAL A 86 9.76 -5.31 -6.87
N THR A 87 8.75 -4.46 -7.02
CA THR A 87 8.11 -4.23 -8.34
C THR A 87 9.08 -3.62 -9.34
N SER A 88 9.92 -2.67 -8.94
CA SER A 88 10.94 -2.08 -9.83
C SER A 88 11.96 -3.12 -10.30
N LYS A 89 12.32 -4.10 -9.47
CA LYS A 89 13.23 -5.16 -9.86
C LYS A 89 12.55 -6.12 -10.84
N LYS A 90 11.45 -6.74 -10.41
CA LYS A 90 10.74 -7.78 -11.16
C LYS A 90 10.25 -7.30 -12.53
N LEU A 91 9.61 -6.14 -12.59
CA LEU A 91 9.11 -5.62 -13.87
C LEU A 91 10.25 -5.27 -14.85
N ARG A 92 11.41 -4.81 -14.36
CA ARG A 92 12.54 -4.58 -15.26
C ARG A 92 13.15 -5.90 -15.74
N GLU A 93 13.19 -6.93 -14.91
CA GLU A 93 13.66 -8.27 -15.32
C GLU A 93 12.72 -8.91 -16.36
N GLU A 94 11.41 -8.82 -16.14
CA GLU A 94 10.39 -9.49 -16.95
C GLU A 94 10.05 -8.75 -18.26
N PHE A 95 10.23 -7.43 -18.32
CA PHE A 95 9.88 -6.61 -19.48
C PHE A 95 11.12 -5.95 -20.10
N PRO A 96 11.65 -6.46 -21.23
CA PRO A 96 12.90 -5.97 -21.84
C PRO A 96 12.92 -4.46 -22.13
N HIS A 97 11.78 -3.90 -22.53
CA HIS A 97 11.65 -2.47 -22.79
C HIS A 97 11.82 -1.58 -21.54
N LEU A 98 11.80 -2.14 -20.32
CA LEU A 98 12.03 -1.44 -19.06
C LEU A 98 13.45 -1.64 -18.51
N GLN A 99 14.24 -2.60 -19.03
CA GLN A 99 15.56 -2.97 -18.51
C GLN A 99 16.57 -1.82 -18.50
N HIS A 100 16.51 -0.95 -19.53
CA HIS A 100 17.39 0.21 -19.65
C HIS A 100 17.20 1.26 -18.55
N LEU A 101 16.13 1.17 -17.75
CA LEU A 101 15.86 2.11 -16.67
C LEU A 101 16.71 1.77 -15.44
N PRO A 102 17.46 2.75 -14.88
CA PRO A 102 18.22 2.52 -13.65
C PRO A 102 17.31 2.27 -12.44
N SER A 103 16.11 2.86 -12.46
CA SER A 103 15.02 2.60 -11.50
C SER A 103 13.68 2.80 -12.21
N LEU A 104 12.70 1.96 -11.89
CA LEU A 104 11.37 2.08 -12.50
C LEU A 104 10.59 3.25 -11.90
N TRP A 105 10.65 3.45 -10.59
CA TRP A 105 9.92 4.48 -9.87
C TRP A 105 10.78 5.70 -9.52
N THR A 106 10.14 6.83 -9.23
CA THR A 106 10.78 7.98 -8.57
C THR A 106 11.18 7.63 -7.13
N ARG A 107 12.06 8.41 -6.49
CA ARG A 107 12.34 8.25 -5.05
C ARG A 107 11.15 8.71 -4.19
N SER A 108 10.53 9.82 -4.58
CA SER A 108 9.36 10.39 -3.90
C SER A 108 8.12 9.49 -3.98
N TYR A 109 7.21 9.70 -3.03
CA TYR A 109 5.85 9.20 -3.02
C TYR A 109 5.02 10.14 -2.14
N PHE A 110 3.73 10.19 -2.39
CA PHE A 110 2.75 10.81 -1.50
C PHE A 110 2.19 9.76 -0.55
N VAL A 111 1.93 10.16 0.69
CA VAL A 111 1.18 9.37 1.66
C VAL A 111 0.25 10.28 2.46
N SER A 112 -0.98 9.84 2.65
CA SER A 112 -1.91 10.43 3.62
C SER A 112 -2.62 9.35 4.40
N THR A 113 -3.02 9.64 5.63
CA THR A 113 -3.90 8.76 6.40
C THR A 113 -5.34 8.94 5.92
N ALA A 114 -6.12 7.87 5.90
CA ALA A 114 -7.55 7.96 5.65
C ALA A 114 -8.35 7.22 6.73
N GLY A 115 -9.31 7.92 7.33
CA GLY A 115 -10.22 7.32 8.30
C GLY A 115 -11.02 8.37 9.05
N ASN A 116 -12.34 8.38 8.84
CA ASN A 116 -13.25 9.00 9.79
C ASN A 116 -13.53 7.98 10.89
N VAL A 117 -12.75 8.01 11.95
CA VAL A 117 -13.09 7.26 13.16
C VAL A 117 -14.09 8.13 13.93
N LEU A 118 -15.32 7.65 14.08
CA LEU A 118 -16.32 8.33 14.90
C LEU A 118 -15.82 8.40 16.34
N SER A 119 -16.02 9.54 17.00
CA SER A 119 -15.62 9.73 18.41
C SER A 119 -16.22 8.67 19.33
N GLU A 120 -17.42 8.18 19.02
CA GLU A 120 -18.09 7.08 19.71
C GLU A 120 -17.32 5.76 19.62
N THR A 121 -16.71 5.46 18.47
CA THR A 121 -15.87 4.27 18.28
C THR A 121 -14.60 4.34 19.13
N ILE A 122 -13.98 5.52 19.23
CA ILE A 122 -12.82 5.75 20.10
C ILE A 122 -13.23 5.61 21.58
N LYS A 123 -14.37 6.21 21.96
CA LYS A 123 -14.91 6.14 23.32
C LYS A 123 -15.18 4.69 23.74
N HIS A 124 -15.88 3.92 22.90
CA HIS A 124 -16.14 2.50 23.16
C HIS A 124 -14.83 1.70 23.29
N TYR A 125 -13.83 1.96 22.43
CA TYR A 125 -12.52 1.32 22.56
C TYR A 125 -11.88 1.62 23.93
N VAL A 126 -11.85 2.88 24.36
CA VAL A 126 -11.29 3.30 25.66
C VAL A 126 -12.04 2.67 26.83
N GLU A 127 -13.37 2.64 26.79
CA GLU A 127 -14.21 2.06 27.85
C GLU A 127 -14.01 0.54 27.96
N SER A 128 -13.90 -0.16 26.83
CA SER A 128 -13.68 -1.62 26.79
C SER A 128 -12.33 -2.07 27.39
N GLN A 129 -11.35 -1.17 27.52
CA GLN A 129 -10.07 -1.49 28.16
C GLN A 129 -10.20 -1.59 29.69
N LYS A 130 -11.14 -0.88 30.32
CA LYS A 130 -11.33 -0.92 31.78
C LYS A 130 -11.92 -2.24 32.29
N THR A 131 -12.65 -2.95 31.43
CA THR A 131 -13.32 -4.22 31.72
C THR A 131 -12.43 -5.46 31.52
N ARG A 132 -11.16 -5.29 31.14
CA ARG A 132 -10.19 -6.39 30.93
C ARG A 132 -9.30 -6.69 32.14
N GLY A 133 -9.73 -6.27 33.34
CA GLY A 133 -9.13 -6.65 34.62
C GLY A 133 -9.70 -7.95 35.14
#